data_AF-A0A6L4YJC0-F1
#
_entry.id   AF-A0A6L4YJC0-F1
#
_cell.length_a   1.000
_cell.length_b   1.000
_cell.length_c   1.000
_cell.angle_alpha   90.00
_cell.angle_beta   90.00
_cell.angle_gamma   90.00
#
_symmetry.space_group_name_H-M   'P 1'
#
loop_
_entity.id
_entity.type
_entity.pdbx_description
1 polymer ?
#
loop_
_entity_poly.entity_id
_entity_poly.type
_entity_poly.pdbx_seq_one_letter_code
_entity_poly.pdbx_strand_id
1 'polypeptide(L)'
;MTINAGGTISETAAAVVTFGNNLTNNGNVYTTSTGLHTFSNAAPQILGTAAISFGGAVTGTTALTINKTAGAVTVTGALTVGATGLTLTAGTLNLANTVAITGPSSVTGTLNLTTTAAATRTFTGAVTINNGGSIVEAVASPLVFGNNLTINTGGTLTEFGAATMSLAGANLTNNGTYTTSTGLHTFTAAAAHQLLGSSAISFGGAVTSSNSLTVNKATGAVTVAGALNVTGNLTVTAGTLNLANAGATAGTVTPSPAR
;
A
#
# COMPACT_ATOMS: atom_id res chain seq x y z
N MET A 1 2.38 26.20 8.38
CA MET A 1 1.14 26.97 8.16
C MET A 1 0.06 26.40 9.07
N THR A 2 -0.66 27.27 9.79
CA THR A 2 -1.76 26.85 10.68
C THR A 2 -3.01 27.61 10.31
N ILE A 3 -4.10 26.89 10.05
CA ILE A 3 -5.44 27.43 9.86
C ILE A 3 -6.21 27.19 11.16
N ASN A 4 -6.52 28.26 11.87
CA ASN A 4 -7.24 28.20 13.13
C ASN A 4 -8.74 27.98 12.92
N ALA A 5 -9.46 27.64 14.00
CA ALA A 5 -10.90 27.46 13.99
C ALA A 5 -11.63 28.65 13.31
N GLY A 6 -12.58 28.35 12.43
CA GLY A 6 -13.29 29.34 11.61
C GLY A 6 -12.48 29.94 10.45
N GLY A 7 -11.16 29.72 10.42
CA GLY A 7 -10.29 30.16 9.33
C GLY A 7 -10.60 29.44 8.03
N THR A 8 -10.54 30.18 6.91
CA THR A 8 -10.69 29.64 5.55
C THR A 8 -9.53 30.13 4.70
N ILE A 9 -8.93 29.22 3.94
CA ILE A 9 -7.99 29.54 2.88
C ILE A 9 -8.47 28.83 1.63
N SER A 10 -8.48 29.54 0.52
CA SER A 10 -8.84 29.00 -0.79
C SER A 10 -7.80 29.45 -1.79
N GLU A 11 -7.19 28.49 -2.47
CA GLU A 11 -6.30 28.77 -3.59
C GLU A 11 -7.11 28.66 -4.87
N THR A 12 -7.25 29.77 -5.59
CA THR A 12 -8.09 29.84 -6.79
C THR A 12 -7.27 29.74 -8.08
N ALA A 13 -5.96 29.98 -8.03
CA ALA A 13 -5.05 29.88 -9.17
C ALA A 13 -4.16 28.64 -9.04
N ALA A 14 -3.80 28.00 -10.17
CA ALA A 14 -2.90 26.85 -10.24
C ALA A 14 -1.43 27.22 -9.97
N ALA A 15 -1.16 27.78 -8.80
CA ALA A 15 0.17 28.21 -8.38
C ALA A 15 0.94 27.09 -7.70
N VAL A 16 2.27 27.13 -7.79
CA VAL A 16 3.14 26.26 -6.99
C VAL A 16 3.16 26.79 -5.56
N VAL A 17 2.88 25.91 -4.59
CA VAL A 17 2.92 26.23 -3.16
C VAL A 17 3.95 25.34 -2.48
N THR A 18 4.82 25.96 -1.68
CA THR A 18 5.82 25.21 -0.90
C THR A 18 5.58 25.42 0.59
N PHE A 19 5.38 24.32 1.31
CA PHE A 19 5.31 24.27 2.75
C PHE A 19 6.69 23.90 3.30
N GLY A 20 7.41 24.89 3.83
CA GLY A 20 8.68 24.68 4.52
C GLY A 20 8.57 24.03 5.90
N ASN A 21 7.36 23.86 6.42
CA ASN A 21 7.04 23.31 7.74
C ASN A 21 5.70 22.54 7.67
N ASN A 22 5.19 22.10 8.82
CA ASN A 22 3.91 21.42 8.94
C ASN A 22 2.73 22.26 8.41
N LEU A 23 1.70 21.57 7.92
CA LEU A 23 0.39 22.13 7.61
C LEU A 23 -0.63 21.62 8.62
N THR A 24 -1.17 22.51 9.44
CA THR A 24 -2.22 22.19 10.42
C THR A 24 -3.51 22.87 9.99
N ASN A 25 -4.58 22.09 9.78
CA ASN A 25 -5.90 22.65 9.52
C ASN A 25 -6.89 22.28 10.63
N ASN A 26 -7.24 23.26 11.45
CA ASN A 26 -8.28 23.21 12.48
C ASN A 26 -9.47 24.13 12.14
N GLY A 27 -9.47 24.75 10.96
CA GLY A 27 -10.49 25.68 10.50
C GLY A 27 -11.60 25.00 9.71
N ASN A 28 -12.02 25.63 8.62
CA ASN A 28 -12.91 25.03 7.63
C ASN A 28 -12.13 24.12 6.68
N VAL A 29 -12.82 23.48 5.73
CA VAL A 29 -12.17 22.69 4.68
C VAL A 29 -11.18 23.58 3.91
N TYR A 30 -9.92 23.16 3.85
CA TYR A 30 -8.92 23.81 3.03
C TYR A 30 -8.89 23.13 1.66
N THR A 31 -9.35 23.84 0.64
CA THR A 31 -9.35 23.37 -0.75
C THR A 31 -8.34 24.18 -1.55
N THR A 32 -7.44 23.46 -2.20
CA THR A 32 -6.44 24.06 -3.09
C THR A 32 -6.83 23.90 -4.56
N SER A 33 -6.17 24.68 -5.41
CA SER A 33 -6.28 24.55 -6.86
C SER A 33 -5.52 23.34 -7.39
N THR A 34 -5.34 23.26 -8.71
CA THR A 34 -4.60 22.20 -9.41
C THR A 34 -3.07 22.40 -9.44
N GLY A 35 -2.56 23.43 -8.75
CA GLY A 35 -1.12 23.69 -8.67
C GLY A 35 -0.34 22.59 -7.93
N LEU A 36 1.00 22.60 -8.05
CA LEU A 36 1.86 21.67 -7.33
C LEU A 36 2.07 22.11 -5.87
N HIS A 37 1.80 21.22 -4.92
CA HIS A 37 2.03 21.44 -3.49
C HIS A 37 3.23 20.64 -3.01
N THR A 38 4.28 21.34 -2.58
CA THR A 38 5.53 20.72 -2.14
C THR A 38 5.72 20.88 -0.65
N PHE A 39 5.94 19.78 0.06
CA PHE A 39 6.43 19.78 1.43
C PHE A 39 7.95 19.57 1.41
N SER A 40 8.69 20.63 1.73
CA SER A 40 10.15 20.67 1.57
C SER A 40 10.92 20.40 2.87
N ASN A 41 10.25 20.32 4.02
CA ASN A 41 10.87 19.95 5.28
C ASN A 41 11.34 18.48 5.25
N ALA A 42 12.33 18.12 6.08
CA ALA A 42 12.81 16.75 6.22
C ALA A 42 11.69 15.79 6.65
N ALA A 43 10.84 16.21 7.60
CA ALA A 43 9.74 15.42 8.15
C ALA A 43 8.47 16.27 8.29
N PRO A 44 7.82 16.66 7.18
CA PRO A 44 6.64 17.50 7.22
C PRO A 44 5.43 16.68 7.69
N GLN A 45 4.57 17.32 8.46
CA GLN A 45 3.32 16.74 8.92
C GLN A 45 2.10 17.50 8.40
N ILE A 46 1.06 16.76 8.04
CA ILE A 46 -0.30 17.28 7.85
C ILE A 46 -1.14 16.89 9.06
N LEU A 47 -1.65 17.90 9.76
CA LEU A 47 -2.23 17.81 11.10
C LEU A 47 -3.63 18.44 11.15
N GLY A 48 -4.26 18.31 12.31
CA GLY A 48 -5.51 19.00 12.65
C GLY A 48 -6.77 18.19 12.38
N THR A 49 -7.92 18.83 12.59
CA THR A 49 -9.25 18.17 12.62
C THR A 49 -10.10 18.40 11.37
N ALA A 50 -9.81 19.43 10.58
CA ALA A 50 -10.60 19.78 9.41
C ALA A 50 -10.03 19.16 8.14
N ALA A 51 -10.89 18.82 7.17
CA ALA A 51 -10.45 18.19 5.93
C ALA A 51 -9.53 19.11 5.10
N ILE A 52 -8.65 18.49 4.32
CA ILE A 52 -7.78 19.17 3.36
C ILE A 52 -7.94 18.46 2.01
N SER A 53 -8.18 19.24 0.96
CA SER A 53 -8.30 18.75 -0.41
C SER A 53 -7.25 19.40 -1.30
N PHE A 54 -6.26 18.61 -1.71
CA PHE A 54 -5.28 18.98 -2.71
C PHE A 54 -5.82 18.72 -4.11
N GLY A 55 -6.13 19.79 -4.85
CA GLY A 55 -6.63 19.71 -6.21
C GLY A 55 -5.55 19.26 -7.21
N GLY A 56 -4.29 19.59 -6.92
CA GLY A 56 -3.14 19.25 -7.73
C GLY A 56 -2.28 18.13 -7.15
N ALA A 57 -1.07 18.01 -7.72
CA ALA A 57 -0.10 17.03 -7.26
C ALA A 57 0.51 17.45 -5.91
N VAL A 58 0.85 16.46 -5.07
CA VAL A 58 1.52 16.67 -3.79
C VAL A 58 2.86 15.97 -3.80
N THR A 59 3.91 16.68 -3.40
CA THR A 59 5.26 16.13 -3.27
C THR A 59 5.77 16.31 -1.84
N GLY A 60 6.00 15.20 -1.14
CA GLY A 60 6.82 15.16 0.08
C GLY A 60 8.26 14.86 -0.30
N THR A 61 9.10 15.90 -0.41
CA THR A 61 10.45 15.79 -1.02
C THR A 61 11.32 14.70 -0.39
N THR A 62 11.32 14.62 0.94
CA THR A 62 11.98 13.57 1.73
C THR A 62 11.00 12.61 2.35
N ALA A 63 10.03 13.15 3.10
CA ALA A 63 8.99 12.40 3.80
C ALA A 63 7.63 13.07 3.64
N LEU A 64 6.58 12.36 4.04
CA LEU A 64 5.31 12.95 4.39
C LEU A 64 4.70 12.19 5.55
N THR A 65 4.30 12.90 6.60
CA THR A 65 3.50 12.33 7.69
C THR A 65 2.10 12.89 7.65
N ILE A 66 1.11 12.01 7.73
CA ILE A 66 -0.28 12.39 7.96
C ILE A 66 -0.64 11.95 9.38
N ASN A 67 -1.04 12.90 10.20
CA ASN A 67 -1.45 12.68 11.59
C ASN A 67 -2.66 13.56 11.89
N LYS A 68 -3.75 13.27 11.19
CA LYS A 68 -5.02 13.98 11.39
C LYS A 68 -5.85 13.26 12.44
N THR A 69 -6.38 14.02 13.39
CA THR A 69 -7.28 13.50 14.42
C THR A 69 -8.73 13.39 13.94
N ALA A 70 -9.08 14.17 12.92
CA ALA A 70 -10.35 14.11 12.20
C ALA A 70 -10.18 14.72 10.79
N GLY A 71 -11.17 14.53 9.91
CA GLY A 71 -11.15 15.06 8.55
C GLY A 71 -10.12 14.37 7.64
N ALA A 72 -10.50 14.05 6.42
CA ALA A 72 -9.60 13.39 5.49
C ALA A 72 -8.60 14.38 4.85
N VAL A 73 -7.42 13.88 4.48
CA VAL A 73 -6.59 14.49 3.45
C VAL A 73 -6.95 13.83 2.13
N THR A 74 -7.30 14.61 1.12
CA THR A 74 -7.57 14.10 -0.23
C THR A 74 -6.57 14.70 -1.20
N VAL A 75 -5.95 13.87 -2.03
CA VAL A 75 -5.06 14.31 -3.11
C VAL A 75 -5.64 13.80 -4.42
N THR A 76 -6.09 14.73 -5.27
CA THR A 76 -6.67 14.41 -6.58
C THR A 76 -5.63 14.34 -7.68
N GLY A 77 -4.51 15.05 -7.54
CA GLY A 77 -3.33 14.87 -8.39
C GLY A 77 -2.46 13.67 -7.95
N ALA A 78 -1.29 13.56 -8.55
CA ALA A 78 -0.31 12.53 -8.17
C ALA A 78 0.26 12.79 -6.76
N LEU A 79 0.56 11.73 -6.03
CA LEU A 79 1.35 11.79 -4.80
C LEU A 79 2.75 11.24 -5.05
N THR A 80 3.77 12.03 -4.73
CA THR A 80 5.16 11.58 -4.69
C THR A 80 5.75 11.80 -3.31
N VAL A 81 6.40 10.78 -2.75
CA VAL A 81 7.09 10.87 -1.45
C VAL A 81 8.50 10.28 -1.55
N GLY A 82 9.47 11.01 -1.03
CA GLY A 82 10.89 10.70 -1.12
C GLY A 82 11.37 9.54 -0.26
N ALA A 83 12.69 9.51 -0.04
CA ALA A 83 13.42 8.37 0.49
C ALA A 83 13.10 7.98 1.94
N THR A 84 12.62 8.91 2.77
CA THR A 84 12.20 8.57 4.15
C THR A 84 10.74 8.12 4.21
N GLY A 85 10.00 8.31 3.12
CA GLY A 85 8.73 7.64 2.87
C GLY A 85 7.51 8.25 3.56
N LEU A 86 6.42 7.49 3.57
CA LEU A 86 5.10 7.93 4.04
C LEU A 86 4.79 7.32 5.40
N THR A 87 4.40 8.15 6.35
CA THR A 87 3.84 7.70 7.62
C THR A 87 2.41 8.19 7.76
N LEU A 88 1.46 7.27 7.94
CA LEU A 88 0.06 7.59 8.22
C LEU A 88 -0.25 7.15 9.65
N THR A 89 -0.01 8.04 10.62
CA THR A 89 -0.17 7.74 12.05
C THR A 89 -1.64 7.64 12.44
N ALA A 90 -2.49 8.50 11.87
CA ALA A 90 -3.91 8.56 12.15
C ALA A 90 -4.65 9.26 11.01
N GLY A 91 -5.97 9.10 10.99
CA GLY A 91 -6.86 9.72 10.02
C GLY A 91 -6.87 9.00 8.66
N THR A 92 -7.45 9.67 7.67
CA THR A 92 -7.64 9.12 6.33
C THR A 92 -6.88 9.92 5.29
N LEU A 93 -6.13 9.23 4.43
CA LEU A 93 -5.51 9.78 3.22
C LEU A 93 -6.17 9.14 2.00
N ASN A 94 -6.89 9.94 1.20
CA ASN A 94 -7.50 9.52 -0.05
C ASN A 94 -6.62 9.94 -1.23
N LEU A 95 -6.25 8.98 -2.08
CA LEU A 95 -5.38 9.19 -3.24
C LEU A 95 -6.11 8.76 -4.52
N ALA A 96 -6.42 9.72 -5.38
CA ALA A 96 -7.20 9.50 -6.59
C ALA A 96 -6.37 9.43 -7.89
N ASN A 97 -5.05 9.54 -7.80
CA ASN A 97 -4.15 9.43 -8.94
C ASN A 97 -2.94 8.52 -8.64
N THR A 98 -1.97 8.53 -9.55
CA THR A 98 -0.69 7.83 -9.46
C THR A 98 -0.01 8.11 -8.11
N VAL A 99 0.53 7.06 -7.51
CA VAL A 99 1.24 7.12 -6.24
C VAL A 99 2.66 6.60 -6.46
N ALA A 100 3.65 7.36 -6.02
CA ALA A 100 5.05 6.97 -6.05
C ALA A 100 5.71 7.29 -4.70
N ILE A 101 5.90 6.26 -3.88
CA ILE A 101 6.56 6.38 -2.58
C ILE A 101 7.87 5.63 -2.66
N THR A 102 8.99 6.36 -2.55
CA THR A 102 10.32 5.77 -2.70
C THR A 102 10.78 5.11 -1.41
N GLY A 103 10.57 5.80 -0.28
CA GLY A 103 10.90 5.29 1.05
C GLY A 103 9.91 4.28 1.61
N PRO A 104 10.11 3.84 2.87
CA PRO A 104 9.19 2.92 3.54
C PRO A 104 7.82 3.55 3.78
N SER A 105 6.78 2.73 3.88
CA SER A 105 5.44 3.17 4.28
C SER A 105 5.01 2.51 5.58
N SER A 106 4.56 3.31 6.54
CA SER A 106 4.02 2.83 7.82
C SER A 106 2.60 3.36 8.01
N VAL A 107 1.62 2.46 8.09
CA VAL A 107 0.20 2.80 8.03
C VAL A 107 -0.51 2.31 9.30
N THR A 108 -0.95 3.25 10.12
CA THR A 108 -1.81 3.03 11.30
C THR A 108 -3.20 3.69 11.13
N GLY A 109 -3.32 4.68 10.25
CA GLY A 109 -4.60 5.20 9.76
C GLY A 109 -5.11 4.48 8.51
N THR A 110 -6.00 5.14 7.76
CA THR A 110 -6.60 4.58 6.53
C THR A 110 -6.05 5.24 5.28
N LEU A 111 -5.34 4.47 4.46
CA LEU A 111 -4.88 4.87 3.14
C LEU A 111 -5.88 4.35 2.09
N ASN A 112 -6.71 5.24 1.58
CA ASN A 112 -7.67 4.91 0.54
C ASN A 112 -7.08 5.19 -0.84
N LEU A 113 -7.15 4.16 -1.66
CA LEU A 113 -6.69 4.14 -3.03
C LEU A 113 -7.95 4.21 -3.94
N THR A 114 -8.42 5.43 -4.22
CA THR A 114 -9.67 5.74 -4.94
C THR A 114 -9.46 6.16 -6.41
N THR A 115 -8.47 5.59 -7.10
CA THR A 115 -8.01 6.06 -8.43
C THR A 115 -8.98 5.75 -9.56
N THR A 116 -8.75 6.38 -10.70
CA THR A 116 -9.18 5.84 -12.00
C THR A 116 -8.35 4.59 -12.35
N ALA A 117 -8.96 3.62 -13.03
CA ALA A 117 -8.38 2.28 -13.25
C ALA A 117 -7.01 2.21 -13.97
N ALA A 118 -6.53 3.33 -14.53
CA ALA A 118 -5.26 3.38 -15.28
C ALA A 118 -4.04 3.81 -14.44
N ALA A 119 -4.22 4.33 -13.23
CA ALA A 119 -3.11 4.83 -12.43
C ALA A 119 -2.36 3.71 -11.69
N THR A 120 -1.03 3.69 -11.78
CA THR A 120 -0.19 2.73 -11.02
C THR A 120 0.14 3.25 -9.62
N ARG A 121 0.16 2.34 -8.65
CA ARG A 121 0.41 2.64 -7.23
C ARG A 121 1.69 1.96 -6.79
N THR A 122 2.76 2.73 -6.70
CA THR A 122 4.09 2.18 -6.44
C THR A 122 4.57 2.57 -5.05
N PHE A 123 4.80 1.56 -4.22
CA PHE A 123 5.46 1.64 -2.93
C PHE A 123 6.81 0.93 -3.07
N THR A 124 7.87 1.68 -3.32
CA THR A 124 9.21 1.12 -3.60
C THR A 124 9.86 0.60 -2.33
N GLY A 125 9.77 1.33 -1.23
CA GLY A 125 10.26 0.90 0.08
C GLY A 125 9.33 -0.13 0.74
N ALA A 126 9.79 -0.70 1.86
CA ALA A 126 9.00 -1.67 2.60
C ALA A 126 7.69 -1.07 3.10
N VAL A 127 6.61 -1.85 3.05
CA VAL A 127 5.29 -1.42 3.50
C VAL A 127 4.89 -2.22 4.74
N THR A 128 4.52 -1.51 5.79
CA THR A 128 4.00 -2.07 7.04
C THR A 128 2.62 -1.48 7.32
N ILE A 129 1.61 -2.34 7.37
CA ILE A 129 0.27 -2.01 7.84
C ILE A 129 0.18 -2.42 9.30
N ASN A 130 0.14 -1.44 10.18
CA ASN A 130 0.13 -1.60 11.63
C ASN A 130 -1.27 -1.96 12.13
N ASN A 131 -1.36 -2.31 13.41
CA ASN A 131 -2.64 -2.53 14.09
C ASN A 131 -3.57 -1.32 13.94
N GLY A 132 -4.80 -1.55 13.47
CA GLY A 132 -5.78 -0.50 13.18
C GLY A 132 -5.57 0.22 11.84
N GLY A 133 -4.42 0.01 11.19
CA GLY A 133 -4.12 0.56 9.88
C GLY A 133 -4.79 -0.19 8.75
N SER A 134 -5.12 0.53 7.69
CA SER A 134 -5.72 -0.06 6.50
C SER A 134 -5.18 0.57 5.22
N ILE A 135 -4.88 -0.25 4.22
CA ILE A 135 -4.70 0.16 2.82
C ILE A 135 -5.86 -0.44 2.03
N VAL A 136 -6.67 0.42 1.42
CA VAL A 136 -7.89 0.01 0.73
C VAL A 136 -7.85 0.46 -0.71
N GLU A 137 -7.72 -0.48 -1.63
CA GLU A 137 -8.06 -0.29 -3.03
C GLU A 137 -9.57 -0.27 -3.20
N ALA A 138 -10.10 0.84 -3.74
CA ALA A 138 -11.52 1.00 -4.01
C ALA A 138 -11.86 0.82 -5.50
N VAL A 139 -10.84 0.85 -6.37
CA VAL A 139 -10.97 0.73 -7.82
C VAL A 139 -9.80 -0.10 -8.32
N ALA A 140 -10.07 -1.06 -9.19
CA ALA A 140 -9.04 -1.97 -9.69
C ALA A 140 -7.94 -1.20 -10.45
N SER A 141 -6.71 -1.31 -9.97
CA SER A 141 -5.53 -0.66 -10.52
C SER A 141 -4.26 -1.47 -10.23
N PRO A 142 -3.14 -1.28 -10.95
CA PRO A 142 -1.91 -1.97 -10.60
C PRO A 142 -1.35 -1.48 -9.25
N LEU A 143 -1.22 -2.39 -8.29
CA LEU A 143 -0.62 -2.17 -6.97
C LEU A 143 0.77 -2.83 -6.92
N VAL A 144 1.80 -2.01 -6.74
CA VAL A 144 3.20 -2.41 -6.86
C VAL A 144 3.92 -2.17 -5.55
N PHE A 145 4.45 -3.25 -4.96
CA PHE A 145 5.30 -3.24 -3.79
C PHE A 145 6.73 -3.61 -4.21
N GLY A 146 7.64 -2.64 -4.21
CA GLY A 146 9.03 -2.81 -4.58
C GLY A 146 9.88 -3.52 -3.52
N ASN A 147 9.37 -3.67 -2.30
CA ASN A 147 10.05 -4.31 -1.18
C ASN A 147 9.05 -5.09 -0.32
N ASN A 148 9.47 -5.62 0.83
CA ASN A 148 8.65 -6.49 1.66
C ASN A 148 7.34 -5.82 2.07
N LEU A 149 6.28 -6.63 2.12
CA LEU A 149 4.97 -6.23 2.59
C LEU A 149 4.65 -6.97 3.89
N THR A 150 4.36 -6.22 4.94
CA THR A 150 3.96 -6.75 6.25
C THR A 150 2.58 -6.22 6.64
N ILE A 151 1.65 -7.12 6.91
CA ILE A 151 0.33 -6.81 7.45
C ILE A 151 0.33 -7.34 8.88
N ASN A 152 0.48 -6.44 9.86
CA ASN A 152 0.50 -6.82 11.26
C ASN A 152 -0.89 -7.24 11.75
N THR A 153 -0.94 -7.87 12.93
CA THR A 153 -2.20 -8.17 13.62
C THR A 153 -3.06 -6.91 13.75
N GLY A 154 -4.31 -7.00 13.31
CA GLY A 154 -5.26 -5.89 13.28
C GLY A 154 -5.05 -4.88 12.14
N GLY A 155 -4.00 -5.05 11.31
CA GLY A 155 -3.83 -4.34 10.04
C GLY A 155 -4.64 -4.97 8.91
N THR A 156 -5.02 -4.17 7.91
CA THR A 156 -5.82 -4.62 6.75
C THR A 156 -5.23 -4.17 5.42
N LEU A 157 -5.09 -5.09 4.47
CA LEU A 157 -4.93 -4.79 3.05
C LEU A 157 -6.16 -5.30 2.29
N THR A 158 -6.81 -4.43 1.54
CA THR A 158 -7.92 -4.78 0.65
C THR A 158 -7.57 -4.37 -0.77
N GLU A 159 -7.49 -5.34 -1.67
CA GLU A 159 -7.41 -5.15 -3.11
C GLU A 159 -8.81 -5.23 -3.75
N PHE A 160 -8.99 -4.70 -4.95
CA PHE A 160 -10.30 -4.61 -5.59
C PHE A 160 -10.39 -5.26 -6.97
N GLY A 161 -11.49 -5.99 -7.21
CA GLY A 161 -11.86 -6.49 -8.53
C GLY A 161 -10.72 -7.28 -9.18
N ALA A 162 -10.41 -6.96 -10.43
CA ALA A 162 -9.34 -7.60 -11.20
C ALA A 162 -8.01 -6.82 -11.16
N ALA A 163 -7.74 -6.06 -10.08
CA ALA A 163 -6.46 -5.40 -9.88
C ALA A 163 -5.29 -6.38 -9.98
N THR A 164 -4.16 -5.91 -10.50
CA THR A 164 -2.92 -6.71 -10.46
C THR A 164 -2.11 -6.27 -9.26
N MET A 165 -1.47 -7.21 -8.60
CA MET A 165 -0.52 -6.93 -7.53
C MET A 165 0.84 -7.48 -7.91
N SER A 166 1.89 -6.70 -7.71
CA SER A 166 3.27 -7.19 -7.81
C SER A 166 4.06 -6.90 -6.56
N LEU A 167 4.91 -7.85 -6.18
CA LEU A 167 5.77 -7.75 -5.00
C LEU A 167 7.19 -8.19 -5.36
N ALA A 168 8.11 -7.24 -5.32
CA ALA A 168 9.54 -7.45 -5.58
C ALA A 168 10.35 -7.69 -4.28
N GLY A 169 9.77 -7.39 -3.12
CA GLY A 169 10.36 -7.78 -1.83
C GLY A 169 10.46 -9.29 -1.69
N ALA A 170 11.38 -9.80 -0.87
CA ALA A 170 11.50 -11.24 -0.67
C ALA A 170 10.34 -11.85 0.13
N ASN A 171 9.60 -11.03 0.89
CA ASN A 171 8.61 -11.52 1.85
C ASN A 171 7.26 -10.80 1.73
N LEU A 172 6.19 -11.60 1.73
CA LEU A 172 4.83 -11.22 2.10
C LEU A 172 4.50 -11.83 3.46
N THR A 173 4.37 -11.00 4.49
CA THR A 173 4.01 -11.44 5.85
C THR A 173 2.58 -11.01 6.16
N ASN A 174 1.68 -11.97 6.38
CA ASN A 174 0.31 -11.68 6.79
C ASN A 174 0.00 -12.21 8.20
N ASN A 175 -0.14 -11.30 9.15
CA ASN A 175 -0.66 -11.53 10.50
C ASN A 175 -2.01 -10.80 10.73
N GLY A 176 -2.48 -10.02 9.77
CA GLY A 176 -3.74 -9.28 9.83
C GLY A 176 -4.79 -9.83 8.87
N THR A 177 -5.54 -8.92 8.24
CA THR A 177 -6.54 -9.22 7.22
C THR A 177 -5.99 -8.87 5.84
N TYR A 178 -6.04 -9.82 4.91
CA TYR A 178 -5.68 -9.59 3.53
C TYR A 178 -6.80 -10.08 2.61
N THR A 179 -7.52 -9.14 2.01
CA THR A 179 -8.52 -9.39 0.99
C THR A 179 -7.87 -9.16 -0.37
N THR A 180 -7.68 -10.23 -1.13
CA THR A 180 -7.02 -10.16 -2.42
C THR A 180 -8.00 -9.86 -3.55
N SER A 181 -7.47 -9.32 -4.64
CA SER A 181 -8.15 -9.19 -5.92
C SER A 181 -8.25 -10.54 -6.63
N THR A 182 -9.01 -10.56 -7.72
CA THR A 182 -9.07 -11.69 -8.67
C THR A 182 -8.09 -11.55 -9.83
N GLY A 183 -7.34 -10.44 -9.90
CA GLY A 183 -6.33 -10.25 -10.93
C GLY A 183 -5.05 -11.03 -10.64
N LEU A 184 -4.03 -10.79 -11.46
CA LEU A 184 -2.75 -11.50 -11.38
C LEU A 184 -1.90 -10.99 -10.21
N HIS A 185 -1.44 -11.91 -9.36
CA HIS A 185 -0.43 -11.66 -8.33
C HIS A 185 0.94 -12.12 -8.85
N THR A 186 1.90 -11.21 -8.90
CA THR A 186 3.25 -11.50 -9.44
C THR A 186 4.33 -11.27 -8.38
N PHE A 187 5.10 -12.31 -8.09
CA PHE A 187 6.27 -12.25 -7.23
C PHE A 187 7.54 -12.15 -8.10
N THR A 188 8.26 -11.04 -7.96
CA THR A 188 9.41 -10.69 -8.83
C THR A 188 10.73 -10.56 -8.05
N ALA A 189 10.75 -10.99 -6.79
CA ALA A 189 11.95 -10.95 -5.98
C ALA A 189 13.15 -11.66 -6.64
N ALA A 190 14.32 -11.05 -6.53
CA ALA A 190 15.56 -11.65 -7.01
C ALA A 190 15.95 -12.91 -6.22
N ALA A 191 15.53 -12.98 -4.95
CA ALA A 191 15.66 -14.16 -4.10
C ALA A 191 14.38 -15.02 -4.10
N ALA A 192 14.43 -16.17 -3.45
CA ALA A 192 13.22 -16.97 -3.19
C ALA A 192 12.20 -16.14 -2.40
N HIS A 193 10.97 -16.12 -2.89
CA HIS A 193 9.88 -15.38 -2.28
C HIS A 193 9.27 -16.21 -1.14
N GLN A 194 8.94 -15.58 -0.01
CA GLN A 194 8.31 -16.26 1.11
C GLN A 194 6.94 -15.70 1.45
N LEU A 195 5.99 -16.61 1.65
CA LEU A 195 4.68 -16.33 2.22
C LEU A 195 4.70 -16.70 3.71
N LEU A 196 4.65 -15.68 4.56
CA LEU A 196 4.88 -15.77 6.00
C LEU A 196 3.66 -15.34 6.82
N GLY A 197 3.76 -15.49 8.14
CA GLY A 197 2.77 -15.01 9.10
C GLY A 197 1.72 -16.07 9.47
N SER A 198 0.78 -15.66 10.32
CA SER A 198 -0.20 -16.53 10.99
C SER A 198 -1.59 -16.50 10.36
N SER A 199 -1.94 -15.46 9.59
CA SER A 199 -3.25 -15.30 8.98
C SER A 199 -3.29 -15.93 7.59
N ALA A 200 -4.43 -16.50 7.19
CA ALA A 200 -4.55 -17.09 5.86
C ALA A 200 -4.26 -16.07 4.75
N ILE A 201 -3.73 -16.55 3.62
CA ILE A 201 -3.59 -15.76 2.39
C ILE A 201 -4.37 -16.50 1.32
N SER A 202 -5.42 -15.90 0.79
CA SER A 202 -6.22 -16.51 -0.27
C SER A 202 -6.15 -15.62 -1.50
N PHE A 203 -5.33 -15.99 -2.49
CA PHE A 203 -5.26 -15.29 -3.76
C PHE A 203 -6.49 -15.63 -4.60
N GLY A 204 -7.30 -14.61 -4.91
CA GLY A 204 -8.52 -14.76 -5.72
C GLY A 204 -8.25 -15.01 -7.20
N GLY A 205 -7.04 -14.70 -7.68
CA GLY A 205 -6.60 -14.88 -9.06
C GLY A 205 -5.44 -15.87 -9.23
N ALA A 206 -4.77 -15.76 -10.38
CA ALA A 206 -3.56 -16.52 -10.67
C ALA A 206 -2.35 -15.93 -9.93
N VAL A 207 -1.39 -16.79 -9.61
CA VAL A 207 -0.12 -16.42 -8.97
C VAL A 207 1.03 -16.82 -9.87
N THR A 208 1.93 -15.88 -10.15
CA THR A 208 3.18 -16.14 -10.87
C THR A 208 4.37 -15.73 -10.02
N SER A 209 5.37 -16.61 -9.91
CA SER A 209 6.65 -16.32 -9.27
C SER A 209 7.77 -16.46 -10.28
N SER A 210 8.54 -15.37 -10.43
CA SER A 210 9.71 -15.32 -11.32
C SER A 210 10.90 -16.10 -10.77
N ASN A 211 10.86 -16.45 -9.48
CA ASN A 211 11.85 -17.28 -8.81
C ASN A 211 11.14 -18.36 -7.97
N SER A 212 11.86 -19.03 -7.07
CA SER A 212 11.31 -19.97 -6.12
C SER A 212 10.28 -19.30 -5.20
N LEU A 213 9.25 -20.04 -4.82
CA LEU A 213 8.21 -19.62 -3.89
C LEU A 213 8.18 -20.59 -2.71
N THR A 214 8.28 -20.05 -1.51
CA THR A 214 8.23 -20.80 -0.26
C THR A 214 6.99 -20.42 0.55
N VAL A 215 6.18 -21.41 0.87
CA VAL A 215 5.12 -21.29 1.88
C VAL A 215 5.73 -21.67 3.24
N ASN A 216 5.81 -20.69 4.13
CA ASN A 216 6.35 -20.85 5.48
C ASN A 216 5.44 -20.12 6.47
N LYS A 217 4.18 -20.55 6.50
CA LYS A 217 3.15 -19.98 7.37
C LYS A 217 3.25 -20.63 8.75
N ALA A 218 3.27 -19.81 9.80
CA ALA A 218 3.21 -20.32 11.18
C ALA A 218 1.87 -21.02 11.43
N THR A 219 0.79 -20.41 10.95
CA THR A 219 -0.59 -20.92 10.92
C THR A 219 -1.32 -20.35 9.71
N GLY A 220 -2.52 -20.87 9.41
CA GLY A 220 -3.33 -20.43 8.28
C GLY A 220 -2.79 -20.90 6.93
N ALA A 221 -3.71 -21.26 6.02
CA ALA A 221 -3.34 -21.77 4.71
C ALA A 221 -2.99 -20.64 3.72
N VAL A 222 -2.20 -20.97 2.72
CA VAL A 222 -2.15 -20.25 1.44
C VAL A 222 -3.11 -20.96 0.49
N THR A 223 -4.05 -20.23 -0.09
CA THR A 223 -4.95 -20.73 -1.13
C THR A 223 -4.70 -19.95 -2.41
N VAL A 224 -4.58 -20.64 -3.53
CA VAL A 224 -4.54 -20.05 -4.87
C VAL A 224 -5.78 -20.49 -5.63
N ALA A 225 -6.64 -19.55 -5.98
CA ALA A 225 -7.87 -19.83 -6.74
C ALA A 225 -7.56 -20.05 -8.23
N GLY A 226 -6.63 -19.29 -8.80
CA GLY A 226 -6.19 -19.42 -10.19
C GLY A 226 -5.06 -20.44 -10.40
N ALA A 227 -4.37 -20.32 -11.54
CA ALA A 227 -3.16 -21.09 -11.81
C ALA A 227 -2.02 -20.63 -10.90
N LEU A 228 -1.14 -21.56 -10.51
CA LEU A 228 0.11 -21.27 -9.81
C LEU A 228 1.28 -21.61 -10.74
N ASN A 229 2.03 -20.58 -11.14
CA ASN A 229 3.20 -20.70 -12.01
C ASN A 229 4.46 -20.29 -11.23
N VAL A 230 5.36 -21.23 -10.96
CA VAL A 230 6.61 -20.96 -10.24
C VAL A 230 7.78 -21.36 -11.12
N THR A 231 8.58 -20.37 -11.53
CA THR A 231 9.74 -20.61 -12.40
C THR A 231 10.81 -21.43 -11.69
N GLY A 232 11.06 -21.12 -10.41
CA GLY A 232 11.99 -21.87 -9.56
C GLY A 232 11.32 -23.04 -8.84
N ASN A 233 11.76 -23.30 -7.61
CA ASN A 233 11.20 -24.34 -6.76
C ASN A 233 9.94 -23.86 -6.04
N LEU A 234 8.96 -24.75 -5.90
CA LEU A 234 7.85 -24.57 -4.98
C LEU A 234 8.13 -25.40 -3.73
N THR A 235 8.27 -24.73 -2.59
CA THR A 235 8.57 -25.36 -1.30
C THR A 235 7.48 -25.02 -0.28
N VAL A 236 7.01 -26.02 0.46
CA VAL A 236 6.14 -25.80 1.62
C VAL A 236 6.91 -26.28 2.85
N THR A 237 7.49 -25.35 3.61
CA THR A 237 8.28 -25.67 4.82
C THR A 237 7.37 -25.79 6.03
N ALA A 238 6.35 -24.93 6.12
CA ALA A 238 5.34 -24.94 7.18
C ALA A 238 4.00 -24.37 6.67
N GLY A 239 2.91 -24.82 7.30
CA GLY A 239 1.54 -24.49 6.91
C GLY A 239 1.00 -25.36 5.79
N THR A 240 -0.08 -24.90 5.15
CA THR A 240 -0.78 -25.64 4.08
C THR A 240 -0.82 -24.78 2.82
N LEU A 241 -0.57 -25.39 1.66
CA LEU A 241 -0.84 -24.81 0.35
C LEU A 241 -2.03 -25.54 -0.29
N ASN A 242 -3.10 -24.81 -0.55
CA ASN A 242 -4.30 -25.28 -1.22
C ASN A 242 -4.35 -24.71 -2.64
N LEU A 243 -4.46 -25.59 -3.63
CA LEU A 243 -4.64 -25.22 -5.03
C LEU A 243 -6.09 -25.54 -5.40
N ALA A 244 -6.91 -24.51 -5.57
CA ALA A 244 -8.33 -24.71 -5.86
C ALA A 244 -8.57 -25.22 -7.29
N ASN A 245 -7.61 -24.99 -8.19
CA ASN A 245 -7.60 -25.49 -9.56
C ASN A 245 -6.35 -26.35 -9.81
N ALA A 246 -6.49 -27.44 -10.55
CA ALA A 246 -5.44 -28.45 -10.78
C ALA A 246 -4.25 -28.01 -11.67
N GLY A 247 -4.15 -26.72 -12.02
CA GLY A 247 -3.18 -26.19 -12.99
C GLY A 247 -1.92 -25.58 -12.38
N ALA A 248 -1.23 -26.28 -11.48
CA ALA A 248 0.07 -25.83 -10.97
C ALA A 248 1.21 -26.30 -11.87
N THR A 249 2.01 -25.36 -12.37
CA THR A 249 3.27 -25.64 -13.07
C THR A 249 4.41 -25.12 -12.20
N ALA A 250 5.21 -26.03 -11.65
CA ALA A 250 6.40 -25.70 -10.87
C ALA A 250 7.60 -26.49 -11.42
N GLY A 251 8.81 -25.88 -11.41
CA GLY A 251 10.02 -26.55 -11.88
C GLY A 251 10.36 -27.82 -11.08
N THR A 252 10.22 -27.76 -9.75
CA THR A 252 10.30 -28.92 -8.84
C THR A 252 9.46 -28.66 -7.59
N VAL A 253 8.66 -29.65 -7.17
CA VAL A 253 7.88 -29.61 -5.92
C VAL A 253 8.62 -30.44 -4.88
N THR A 254 9.08 -29.80 -3.80
CA THR A 254 9.77 -30.50 -2.70
C THR A 254 8.83 -30.58 -1.50
N PRO A 255 8.21 -31.74 -1.20
CA PRO A 255 7.39 -31.88 0.00
C PRO A 255 8.25 -31.81 1.26
N SER A 256 7.71 -31.25 2.34
CA SER A 256 8.36 -31.28 3.66
C SER A 256 8.57 -32.74 4.11
N PRO A 257 9.70 -33.09 4.75
CA PRO A 257 9.88 -34.42 5.32
C PRO A 257 8.75 -34.72 6.31
N ALA A 258 8.09 -35.88 6.13
CA ALA A 258 7.09 -36.34 7.09
C ALA A 258 7.71 -36.40 8.50
N ARG A 259 7.07 -35.72 9.45
CA ARG A 259 7.36 -35.85 10.89
C ARG A 259 6.46 -36.90 11.51
#